data_AF-A0A972WFA0-F1
#
_entry.id   AF-A0A972WFA0-F1
#
_cell.length_a   1.000
_cell.length_b   1.000
_cell.length_c   1.000
_cell.angle_alpha   90.00
_cell.angle_beta   90.00
_cell.angle_gamma   90.00
#
_symmetry.space_group_name_H-M   'P 1'
#
loop_
_entity.id
_entity.type
_entity.pdbx_description
1 polymer ?
#
loop_
_entity_poly.entity_id
_entity_poly.type
_entity_poly.pdbx_seq_one_letter_code
_entity_poly.pdbx_strand_id
1 'polypeptide(L)'
;MTNKQPIPWKRVFVEAAAIVAGILLAFAIDAGWDERNEREEEKEILQSLVVEFEANRDEADSVLRVHENALQHAATLVNVADDEILALSPDQVERHIRYLAHPRTFDAIRGSVDALTSSGKLGDR
;
A
#
# COMPACT_ATOMS: atom_id res chain seq x y z
N MET A 1 -27.45 -68.79 29.93
CA MET A 1 -26.51 -68.87 28.80
C MET A 1 -26.55 -67.53 28.07
N THR A 2 -25.57 -66.66 28.29
CA THR A 2 -25.56 -65.31 27.72
C THR A 2 -25.00 -65.39 26.30
N ASN A 3 -25.88 -65.25 25.31
CA ASN A 3 -25.54 -65.31 23.89
C ASN A 3 -24.75 -64.03 23.52
N LYS A 4 -23.43 -64.15 23.32
CA LYS A 4 -22.60 -63.03 22.85
C LYS A 4 -22.84 -62.85 21.35
N GLN A 5 -23.70 -61.91 20.98
CA GLN A 5 -23.84 -61.55 19.57
C GLN A 5 -22.53 -60.93 19.05
N PRO A 6 -22.01 -61.37 17.90
CA PRO A 6 -20.78 -60.85 17.33
C PRO A 6 -20.98 -59.41 16.83
N ILE A 7 -20.07 -58.52 17.22
CA ILE A 7 -20.08 -57.11 16.78
C ILE A 7 -19.81 -57.05 15.27
N PRO A 8 -20.64 -56.34 14.47
CA PRO A 8 -20.48 -56.23 13.03
C PRO A 8 -19.40 -55.20 12.66
N TRP A 9 -18.13 -55.53 12.90
CA TRP A 9 -16.96 -54.64 12.71
C TRP A 9 -16.85 -53.97 11.34
N LYS A 10 -17.21 -54.68 10.26
CA LYS A 10 -17.19 -54.10 8.90
C LYS A 10 -18.13 -52.90 8.78
N ARG A 11 -19.32 -52.99 9.37
CA ARG A 11 -20.31 -51.92 9.34
C ARG A 11 -19.84 -50.72 10.15
N VAL A 12 -19.32 -50.96 11.37
CA VAL A 12 -18.76 -49.92 12.23
C VAL A 12 -17.60 -49.19 11.54
N PHE A 13 -16.72 -49.92 10.85
CA PHE A 13 -15.60 -49.32 10.11
C PHE A 13 -16.08 -48.41 8.97
N VAL A 14 -17.07 -48.86 8.19
CA VAL A 14 -17.64 -48.04 7.10
C VAL A 14 -18.35 -46.80 7.64
N GLU A 15 -19.13 -46.94 8.73
CA GLU A 15 -19.78 -45.81 9.39
C GLU A 15 -18.75 -44.82 9.93
N ALA A 16 -17.69 -45.30 10.59
CA ALA A 16 -16.61 -44.44 11.08
C ALA A 16 -15.85 -43.74 9.95
N ALA A 17 -15.51 -44.46 8.87
CA ALA A 17 -14.85 -43.89 7.71
C ALA A 17 -15.71 -42.82 7.03
N ALA A 18 -17.02 -43.04 6.93
CA ALA A 18 -17.96 -42.06 6.38
C ALA A 18 -18.03 -40.78 7.23
N ILE A 19 -18.03 -40.90 8.57
CA ILE A 19 -18.00 -39.75 9.48
C ILE A 19 -16.70 -38.97 9.31
N VAL A 20 -15.54 -39.65 9.31
CA VAL A 20 -14.23 -39.01 9.13
C VAL A 20 -14.15 -38.33 7.77
N ALA A 21 -14.58 -38.98 6.70
CA ALA A 21 -14.59 -38.40 5.36
C ALA A 21 -15.49 -37.15 5.28
N GLY A 22 -16.65 -37.18 5.95
CA GLY A 22 -17.54 -36.02 6.02
C GLY A 22 -16.91 -34.82 6.73
N ILE A 23 -16.22 -35.05 7.85
CA ILE A 23 -15.52 -34.00 8.60
C ILE A 23 -14.36 -33.43 7.78
N LEU A 24 -13.54 -34.29 7.16
CA LEU A 24 -12.42 -33.86 6.33
C LEU A 24 -12.91 -33.07 5.10
N LEU A 25 -14.01 -33.47 4.48
CA LEU A 25 -14.59 -32.75 3.36
C LEU A 25 -15.07 -31.36 3.79
N ALA A 26 -15.69 -31.24 4.96
CA ALA A 26 -16.11 -29.95 5.50
C ALA A 26 -14.91 -29.01 5.71
N PHE A 27 -13.83 -29.48 6.33
CA PHE A 27 -12.61 -28.69 6.50
C PHE A 27 -11.91 -28.35 5.17
N ALA A 28 -11.94 -29.26 4.20
CA ALA A 28 -11.36 -28.98 2.88
C ALA A 28 -12.13 -27.87 2.15
N ILE A 29 -13.46 -27.84 2.30
CA ILE A 29 -14.29 -26.76 1.74
C ILE A 29 -13.97 -25.45 2.46
N ASP A 30 -13.96 -25.45 3.79
CA ASP A 30 -13.67 -24.27 4.62
C ASP A 30 -12.32 -23.64 4.26
N ALA A 31 -11.25 -24.44 4.24
CA ALA A 31 -9.91 -23.98 3.85
C ALA A 31 -9.85 -23.44 2.42
N GLY A 32 -10.65 -24.00 1.50
CA GLY A 32 -10.73 -23.52 0.12
C GLY A 32 -11.44 -22.16 0.00
N TRP A 33 -12.36 -21.83 0.90
CA TRP A 33 -12.96 -20.50 0.97
C TRP A 33 -12.02 -19.49 1.61
N ASP A 34 -11.33 -19.87 2.68
CA ASP A 34 -10.34 -19.03 3.34
C ASP A 34 -9.23 -18.62 2.36
N GLU A 35 -8.66 -19.57 1.61
CA GLU A 35 -7.63 -19.28 0.60
C GLU A 35 -8.14 -18.31 -0.48
N ARG A 36 -9.41 -18.41 -0.88
CA ARG A 36 -9.99 -17.48 -1.85
C ARG A 36 -10.14 -16.08 -1.27
N ASN A 37 -10.62 -15.97 -0.03
CA ASN A 37 -10.78 -14.69 0.65
C ASN A 37 -9.43 -14.01 0.86
N GLU A 38 -8.40 -14.76 1.27
CA GLU A 38 -7.03 -14.25 1.43
C GLU A 38 -6.47 -13.70 0.12
N ARG A 39 -6.70 -14.40 -1.02
CA ARG A 39 -6.27 -13.92 -2.34
C ARG A 39 -7.02 -12.68 -2.81
N GLU A 40 -8.32 -12.57 -2.49
CA GLU A 40 -9.10 -11.38 -2.81
C GLU A 40 -8.62 -10.17 -1.98
N GLU A 41 -8.36 -10.36 -0.69
CA GLU A 41 -7.82 -9.34 0.20
C GLU A 41 -6.42 -8.89 -0.25
N GLU A 42 -5.53 -9.84 -0.58
CA GLU A 42 -4.20 -9.54 -1.11
C GLU A 42 -4.28 -8.68 -2.38
N LYS A 43 -5.20 -9.02 -3.29
CA LYS A 43 -5.39 -8.26 -4.51
C LYS A 43 -5.87 -6.83 -4.25
N GLU A 44 -6.82 -6.65 -3.33
CA GLU A 44 -7.31 -5.32 -2.94
C GLU A 44 -6.20 -4.47 -2.32
N ILE A 45 -5.42 -5.06 -1.42
CA ILE A 45 -4.25 -4.43 -0.80
C ILE A 45 -3.24 -3.98 -1.87
N LEU A 46 -2.88 -4.87 -2.80
CA LEU A 46 -1.92 -4.57 -3.87
C LEU A 46 -2.42 -3.45 -4.77
N GLN A 47 -3.72 -3.44 -5.10
CA GLN A 47 -4.33 -2.35 -5.88
C GLN A 47 -4.24 -1.01 -5.14
N SER A 48 -4.54 -1.00 -3.84
CA SER A 48 -4.43 0.20 -3.01
C SER A 48 -3.00 0.73 -2.94
N LEU A 49 -2.01 -0.17 -2.77
CA LEU A 49 -0.59 0.20 -2.77
C LEU A 49 -0.13 0.79 -4.10
N VAL A 50 -0.56 0.21 -5.22
CA VAL A 50 -0.21 0.74 -6.56
C VAL A 50 -0.73 2.16 -6.70
N VAL A 51 -2.01 2.40 -6.38
CA VAL A 51 -2.61 3.74 -6.47
C VAL A 51 -1.89 4.73 -5.55
N GLU A 52 -1.57 4.33 -4.32
CA GLU A 52 -0.84 5.15 -3.36
C GLU A 52 0.58 5.50 -3.84
N PHE A 53 1.32 4.52 -4.37
CA PHE A 53 2.67 4.76 -4.87
C PHE A 53 2.71 5.59 -6.15
N GLU A 54 1.74 5.42 -7.06
CA GLU A 54 1.60 6.27 -8.23
C GLU A 54 1.31 7.72 -7.83
N ALA A 55 0.38 7.94 -6.89
CA ALA A 55 0.10 9.27 -6.37
C ALA A 55 1.32 9.91 -5.68
N ASN A 56 2.05 9.13 -4.89
CA ASN A 56 3.28 9.59 -4.22
C ASN A 56 4.39 9.94 -5.23
N ARG A 57 4.55 9.15 -6.30
CA ARG A 57 5.50 9.47 -7.38
C ARG A 57 5.13 10.80 -8.03
N ASP A 58 3.87 10.96 -8.40
CA ASP A 58 3.40 12.16 -9.10
C ASP A 58 3.55 13.42 -8.22
N GLU A 59 3.32 13.27 -6.91
CA GLU A 59 3.55 14.33 -5.94
C GLU A 59 5.03 14.67 -5.77
N ALA A 60 5.90 13.65 -5.67
CA ALA A 60 7.35 13.84 -5.61
C ALA A 60 7.88 14.56 -6.87
N ASP A 61 7.42 14.15 -8.06
CA ASP A 61 7.77 14.80 -9.32
C ASP A 61 7.30 16.26 -9.35
N SER A 62 6.13 16.54 -8.80
CA SER A 62 5.61 17.90 -8.68
C SER A 62 6.45 18.76 -7.73
N VAL A 63 6.86 18.20 -6.59
CA VAL A 63 7.80 18.86 -5.65
C VAL A 63 9.14 19.13 -6.34
N LEU A 64 9.71 18.17 -7.06
CA LEU A 64 10.97 18.35 -7.78
C LEU A 64 10.88 19.48 -8.82
N ARG A 65 9.82 19.52 -9.64
CA ARG A 65 9.60 20.60 -10.61
C ARG A 65 9.54 21.99 -9.95
N VAL A 66 8.92 22.10 -8.77
CA VAL A 66 8.89 23.36 -8.02
C VAL A 66 10.29 23.78 -7.59
N HIS A 67 11.10 22.84 -7.08
CA HIS A 67 12.49 23.11 -6.69
C HIS A 67 13.38 23.46 -7.87
N GLU A 68 13.26 22.76 -9.00
CA GLU A 68 13.99 23.08 -10.23
C GLU A 68 13.68 24.49 -10.73
N ASN A 69 12.40 24.90 -10.72
CA ASN A 69 12.00 26.26 -11.05
C ASN A 69 12.57 27.29 -10.07
N ALA A 70 12.55 26.99 -8.76
CA ALA A 70 13.13 27.86 -7.75
C ALA A 70 14.64 28.03 -7.94
N LEU A 71 15.37 26.95 -8.26
CA LEU A 71 16.80 26.97 -8.58
C LEU A 71 17.09 27.80 -9.84
N GLN A 72 16.29 27.65 -10.89
CA GLN A 72 16.42 28.45 -12.12
C GLN A 72 16.25 29.95 -11.82
N HIS A 73 15.27 30.31 -11.00
CA HIS A 73 15.04 31.70 -10.59
C HIS A 73 16.16 32.23 -9.68
N ALA A 74 16.64 31.43 -8.72
CA ALA A 74 17.78 31.79 -7.88
C ALA A 74 19.04 32.01 -8.73
N ALA A 75 19.33 31.10 -9.66
CA ALA A 75 20.47 31.22 -10.57
C ALA A 75 20.38 32.46 -11.46
N THR A 76 19.17 32.84 -11.89
CA THR A 76 18.96 34.09 -12.62
C THR A 76 19.34 35.28 -11.74
N LEU A 77 18.78 35.39 -10.52
CA LEU A 77 19.07 36.50 -9.62
C LEU A 77 20.55 36.62 -9.23
N VAL A 78 21.25 35.50 -9.06
CA VAL A 78 22.68 35.49 -8.67
C VAL A 78 23.61 35.92 -9.82
N ASN A 79 23.19 35.74 -11.09
CA ASN A 79 24.03 36.02 -12.26
C ASN A 79 23.69 37.34 -12.97
N VAL A 80 22.67 38.07 -12.52
CA VAL A 80 22.29 39.39 -13.06
C VAL A 80 23.22 40.46 -12.48
N ALA A 81 23.67 41.39 -13.32
CA ALA A 81 24.54 42.49 -12.89
C ALA A 81 23.76 43.50 -12.01
N ASP A 82 24.45 44.19 -11.10
CA ASP A 82 23.81 45.08 -10.11
C ASP A 82 22.91 46.15 -10.76
N ASP A 83 23.27 46.65 -11.95
CA ASP A 83 22.51 47.62 -12.74
C ASP A 83 21.20 47.06 -13.33
N GLU A 84 21.18 45.77 -13.69
CA GLU A 84 19.96 45.07 -14.13
C GLU A 84 19.05 44.70 -12.95
N ILE A 85 19.59 44.37 -11.78
CA ILE A 85 18.79 44.13 -10.55
C ILE A 85 18.05 45.41 -10.15
N LEU A 86 18.72 46.55 -10.20
CA LEU A 86 18.13 47.86 -9.87
C LEU A 86 17.09 48.32 -10.90
N ALA A 87 17.07 47.72 -12.09
CA ALA A 87 16.07 47.98 -13.14
C ALA A 87 14.82 47.08 -13.04
N LEU A 88 14.82 46.07 -12.15
CA LEU A 88 13.65 45.19 -11.96
C LEU A 88 12.48 45.95 -11.35
N SER A 89 11.29 45.73 -11.89
CA SER A 89 10.06 46.26 -11.29
C SER A 89 9.71 45.50 -10.00
N PRO A 90 8.95 46.11 -9.07
CA PRO A 90 8.46 45.43 -7.87
C PRO A 90 7.75 44.10 -8.17
N ASP A 91 6.96 44.04 -9.24
CA ASP A 91 6.24 42.83 -9.68
C ASP A 91 7.19 41.71 -10.17
N GLN A 92 8.36 42.07 -10.71
CA GLN A 92 9.39 41.12 -11.12
C GLN A 92 10.11 40.55 -9.89
N VAL A 93 10.45 41.42 -8.93
CA VAL A 93 11.08 41.02 -7.66
C VAL A 93 10.15 40.11 -6.86
N GLU A 94 8.87 40.47 -6.74
CA GLU A 94 7.88 39.66 -6.01
C GLU A 94 7.77 38.25 -6.60
N ARG A 95 7.80 38.14 -7.93
CA ARG A 95 7.74 36.85 -8.63
C ARG A 95 8.93 35.95 -8.29
N HIS A 96 10.15 36.50 -8.29
CA HIS A 96 11.34 35.73 -7.96
C HIS A 96 11.39 35.32 -6.48
N ILE A 97 10.99 36.22 -5.57
CA ILE A 97 10.96 35.93 -4.13
C ILE A 97 9.89 34.89 -3.78
N ARG A 98 8.74 34.91 -4.47
CA ARG A 98 7.62 33.98 -4.19
C ARG A 98 8.03 32.52 -4.34
N TYR A 99 8.86 32.18 -5.33
CA TYR A 99 9.37 30.81 -5.53
C TYR A 99 10.40 30.39 -4.47
N LEU A 100 11.06 31.35 -3.80
CA LEU A 100 12.06 31.09 -2.77
C LEU A 100 11.47 31.06 -1.36
N ALA A 101 10.38 31.79 -1.12
CA ALA A 101 9.82 32.00 0.21
C ALA A 101 9.07 30.79 0.79
N HIS A 102 8.58 29.86 -0.05
CA HIS A 102 7.79 28.71 0.38
C HIS A 102 8.24 27.43 -0.33
N PRO A 103 9.36 26.82 0.09
CA PRO A 103 9.81 25.56 -0.48
C PRO A 103 8.76 24.48 -0.21
N ARG A 104 8.18 23.91 -1.27
CA ARG A 104 7.23 22.80 -1.17
C ARG A 104 7.98 21.57 -0.65
N THR A 105 7.44 20.93 0.39
CA THR A 105 7.97 19.66 0.90
C THR A 105 7.16 18.50 0.37
N PHE A 106 7.81 17.34 0.22
CA PHE A 106 7.11 16.10 -0.09
C PHE A 106 6.37 15.59 1.13
N ASP A 107 5.08 15.32 0.97
CA ASP A 107 4.22 14.70 1.98
C ASP A 107 3.62 13.43 1.39
N ALA A 108 4.07 12.27 1.89
CA ALA A 108 3.69 10.99 1.34
C ALA A 108 2.30 10.57 1.84
N ILE A 109 1.45 10.08 0.94
CA ILE A 109 0.27 9.32 1.29
C ILE A 109 0.72 7.96 1.82
N ARG A 110 0.25 7.57 3.01
CA ARG A 110 0.68 6.33 3.69
C ARG A 110 -0.47 5.45 4.19
N GLY A 111 -1.70 5.68 3.72
CA GLY A 111 -2.88 5.01 4.28
C GLY A 111 -2.83 3.48 4.18
N SER A 112 -2.44 2.95 3.02
CA SER A 112 -2.34 1.52 2.76
C SER A 112 -1.13 0.91 3.48
N VAL A 113 0.00 1.60 3.45
CA VAL A 113 1.23 1.15 4.13
C VAL A 113 1.04 1.13 5.65
N ASP A 114 0.39 2.14 6.22
CA ASP A 114 0.12 2.22 7.66
C ASP A 114 -0.90 1.15 8.08
N ALA A 115 -1.93 0.89 7.26
CA ALA A 115 -2.88 -0.21 7.49
C ALA A 115 -2.17 -1.58 7.50
N LEU A 116 -1.23 -1.82 6.59
CA LEU A 116 -0.49 -3.08 6.55
C LEU A 116 0.52 -3.22 7.70
N THR A 117 1.16 -2.12 8.08
CA THR A 117 2.11 -2.11 9.22
C THR A 117 1.36 -2.33 10.53
N SER A 118 0.22 -1.65 10.72
CA SER A 118 -0.59 -1.79 11.93
C SER A 118 -1.30 -3.14 12.05
N SER A 119 -1.64 -3.78 10.92
CA SER A 119 -2.19 -5.15 10.91
C SER A 119 -1.11 -6.23 11.07
N GLY A 120 0.18 -5.87 11.10
CA GLY A 120 1.30 -6.81 11.21
C GLY A 120 1.58 -7.60 9.93
N LYS A 121 0.82 -7.35 8.85
CA LYS A 121 1.00 -7.99 7.54
C LYS A 121 2.28 -7.52 6.82
N LEU A 122 2.85 -6.39 7.27
CA LEU A 122 4.10 -5.84 6.79
C LEU A 122 5.09 -5.72 7.97
N GLY A 123 6.05 -6.66 8.07
CA GLY A 123 7.15 -6.55 9.05
C GLY A 123 7.44 -7.79 9.91
N ASP A 124 6.65 -8.86 9.82
CA ASP A 124 6.94 -10.10 10.54
C ASP A 124 8.13 -10.84 9.89
N ARG A 125 9.33 -10.56 10.40
CA ARG A 125 10.54 -11.37 10.23
C ARG A 125 11.13 -11.67 11.60
#